data_AF-A0A660Q9D0-F1
#
_entry.id   AF-A0A660Q9D0-F1
#
_cell.length_a   1.000
_cell.length_b   1.000
_cell.length_c   1.000
_cell.angle_alpha   90.00
_cell.angle_beta   90.00
_cell.angle_gamma   90.00
#
_symmetry.space_group_name_H-M   'P 1'
#
loop_
_entity.id
_entity.type
_entity.pdbx_description
1 polymer ?
#
loop_
_entity_poly.entity_id
_entity_poly.type
_entity_poly.pdbx_seq_one_letter_code
_entity_poly.pdbx_strand_id
1 'polypeptide(L)'
;FGAPDLLIAISSNGNAGVVLDYCRLESLADTSSAGPALDLDSDAADPESASVQIRWSTIDAETGNGITMNNCSVAVIRSKIEASGHGIEATGGILDVGWSIVEAGSNAIHAVSDCEVDVAHTFADGGYRAIHLEDGSLFVEDSELAAMTDCGMYLVTSGGVSVTRTTVTGSEEDGNGQALYAALEGADSPGVLLHSMFQGDGGGPAFEIEGGTLFAVGSVFVSDTNRAVLIRSETTRVVFDGCEFVNTADDNTNLVIELYCPTTATNIPRAQIMNSVVRSLYSGTGQVFTIGTTLFDATGLVSMVNCSLSHILAPNTFIVPATNIANDCWIMPAF
;
A
#
# COMPACT_ATOMS: atom_id res chain seq x y z
N PHE A 1 1.43 -7.68 -29.06
CA PHE A 1 2.56 -7.74 -28.14
C PHE A 1 3.84 -7.69 -28.96
N GLY A 2 4.71 -6.72 -28.67
CA GLY A 2 6.04 -6.68 -29.29
C GLY A 2 6.88 -7.86 -28.84
N ALA A 3 7.86 -8.25 -29.64
CA ALA A 3 8.82 -9.25 -29.22
C ALA A 3 9.78 -8.61 -28.19
N PRO A 4 10.11 -9.31 -27.09
CA PRO A 4 11.10 -8.83 -26.14
C PRO A 4 12.51 -8.83 -26.75
N ASP A 5 13.39 -7.97 -26.24
CA ASP A 5 14.80 -7.94 -26.66
C ASP A 5 15.57 -9.19 -26.17
N LEU A 6 15.16 -9.75 -25.02
CA LEU A 6 15.62 -11.04 -24.53
C LEU A 6 14.45 -11.86 -23.97
N LEU A 7 14.15 -12.99 -24.64
CA LEU A 7 13.24 -14.02 -24.13
C LEU A 7 14.06 -15.13 -23.49
N ILE A 8 13.81 -15.40 -22.20
CA ILE A 8 14.34 -16.58 -21.52
C ILE A 8 13.17 -17.51 -21.22
N ALA A 9 12.94 -18.49 -22.09
CA ALA A 9 11.97 -19.55 -21.85
C ALA A 9 12.58 -20.64 -20.96
N ILE A 10 11.99 -20.87 -19.78
CA ILE A 10 12.50 -21.83 -18.79
C ILE A 10 11.60 -23.06 -18.76
N SER A 11 12.08 -24.16 -19.35
CA SER A 11 11.29 -25.40 -19.42
C SER A 11 11.36 -26.20 -18.11
N SER A 12 10.20 -26.71 -17.68
CA SER A 12 9.94 -27.45 -16.43
C SER A 12 10.65 -28.81 -16.23
N ASN A 13 11.61 -29.18 -17.09
CA ASN A 13 12.21 -30.52 -17.07
C ASN A 13 13.51 -30.65 -16.25
N GLY A 14 13.79 -29.69 -15.36
CA GLY A 14 14.83 -29.80 -14.33
C GLY A 14 15.01 -28.47 -13.62
N ASN A 15 15.44 -28.49 -12.34
CA ASN A 15 15.82 -27.33 -11.52
C ASN A 15 17.00 -26.55 -12.12
N ALA A 16 16.87 -26.04 -13.33
CA ALA A 16 17.85 -25.20 -13.99
C ALA A 16 17.51 -23.75 -13.66
N GLY A 17 18.00 -23.28 -12.52
CA GLY A 17 17.95 -21.86 -12.19
C GLY A 17 18.81 -21.08 -13.17
N VAL A 18 18.26 -20.02 -13.78
CA VAL A 18 19.02 -19.08 -14.61
C VAL A 18 19.56 -17.98 -13.72
N VAL A 19 20.82 -17.59 -13.93
CA VAL A 19 21.43 -16.49 -13.17
C VAL A 19 21.97 -15.45 -14.15
N LEU A 20 21.42 -14.24 -14.07
CA LEU A 20 21.92 -13.04 -14.75
C LEU A 20 22.73 -12.24 -13.73
N ASP A 21 24.04 -12.10 -13.97
CA ASP A 21 24.97 -11.50 -13.03
C ASP A 21 25.83 -10.45 -13.75
N TYR A 22 25.83 -9.21 -13.25
CA TYR A 22 26.49 -8.05 -13.89
C TYR A 22 26.07 -7.82 -15.36
N CYS A 23 24.79 -8.06 -15.67
CA CYS A 23 24.25 -7.85 -17.01
C CYS A 23 23.73 -6.41 -17.19
N ARG A 24 23.78 -5.91 -18.43
CA ARG A 24 23.04 -4.73 -18.87
C ARG A 24 22.12 -5.15 -19.99
N LEU A 25 20.81 -5.03 -19.78
CA LEU A 25 19.77 -5.32 -20.75
C LEU A 25 19.08 -4.01 -21.10
N GLU A 26 18.89 -3.76 -22.39
CA GLU A 26 18.26 -2.53 -22.88
C GLU A 26 17.21 -2.91 -23.91
N SER A 27 16.01 -2.36 -23.77
CA SER A 27 15.01 -2.33 -24.82
C SER A 27 14.94 -0.96 -25.46
N LEU A 28 15.35 -0.90 -26.74
CA LEU A 28 15.48 0.34 -27.50
C LEU A 28 14.23 0.62 -28.33
N ALA A 29 13.79 1.87 -28.35
CA ALA A 29 12.54 2.32 -28.98
C ALA A 29 12.42 2.14 -30.52
N ASP A 30 13.39 1.51 -31.19
CA ASP A 30 13.49 1.46 -32.66
C ASP A 30 12.57 0.41 -33.32
N THR A 31 11.79 -0.33 -32.52
CA THR A 31 10.76 -1.24 -33.04
C THR A 31 9.37 -0.76 -32.62
N SER A 32 8.42 -0.78 -33.55
CA SER A 32 7.05 -0.26 -33.37
C SER A 32 6.18 -1.09 -32.42
N SER A 33 6.79 -1.82 -31.49
CA SER A 33 6.10 -2.73 -30.58
C SER A 33 6.79 -2.74 -29.23
N ALA A 34 6.19 -2.06 -28.26
CA ALA A 34 6.59 -2.11 -26.85
C ALA A 34 6.49 -3.56 -26.35
N GLY A 35 7.63 -4.19 -26.11
CA GLY A 35 7.78 -5.46 -25.42
C GLY A 35 8.62 -5.25 -24.17
N PRO A 36 8.70 -6.22 -23.26
CA PRO A 36 9.55 -6.08 -22.08
C PRO A 36 11.04 -6.20 -22.42
N ALA A 37 11.91 -5.59 -21.62
CA ALA A 37 13.36 -5.77 -21.77
C ALA A 37 13.80 -7.20 -21.40
N LEU A 38 13.10 -7.85 -20.46
CA LEU A 38 13.27 -9.25 -20.11
C LEU A 38 11.91 -9.93 -19.94
N ASP A 39 11.68 -11.00 -20.71
CA ASP A 39 10.46 -11.81 -20.62
C ASP A 39 10.79 -13.21 -20.07
N LEU A 40 10.15 -13.57 -18.96
CA LEU A 40 10.34 -14.81 -18.21
C LEU A 40 9.02 -15.57 -18.15
N ASP A 41 8.89 -16.62 -18.93
CA ASP A 41 7.66 -17.40 -19.03
C ASP A 41 7.91 -18.87 -18.68
N SER A 42 7.00 -19.44 -17.88
CA SER A 42 7.02 -20.86 -17.54
C SER A 42 5.64 -21.51 -17.59
N ASP A 43 5.58 -22.60 -18.35
CA ASP A 43 4.44 -23.53 -18.37
C ASP A 43 4.45 -24.51 -17.16
N ALA A 44 5.32 -24.31 -16.18
CA ALA A 44 5.44 -25.20 -15.03
C ALA A 44 4.21 -25.12 -14.12
N ALA A 45 3.72 -26.25 -13.60
CA ALA A 45 2.65 -26.22 -12.62
C ALA A 45 3.10 -25.72 -11.23
N ASP A 46 4.41 -25.69 -10.99
CA ASP A 46 5.04 -25.26 -9.74
C ASP A 46 6.02 -24.10 -10.07
N PRO A 47 5.76 -22.87 -9.60
CA PRO A 47 6.60 -21.71 -9.90
C PRO A 47 8.05 -21.86 -9.47
N GLU A 48 8.32 -22.62 -8.39
CA GLU A 48 9.69 -22.82 -7.89
C GLU A 48 10.55 -23.68 -8.83
N SER A 49 9.90 -24.47 -9.69
CA SER A 49 10.60 -25.33 -10.64
C SER A 49 11.22 -24.56 -11.82
N ALA A 50 10.84 -23.29 -12.00
CA ALA A 50 11.43 -22.37 -12.95
C ALA A 50 11.88 -21.09 -12.23
N SER A 51 13.17 -20.98 -11.94
CA SER A 51 13.72 -19.86 -11.16
C SER A 51 14.75 -19.03 -11.93
N VAL A 52 14.71 -17.72 -11.72
CA VAL A 52 15.68 -16.76 -12.24
C VAL A 52 16.20 -15.90 -11.11
N GLN A 53 17.52 -15.72 -11.06
CA GLN A 53 18.15 -14.73 -10.20
C GLN A 53 18.82 -13.66 -11.04
N ILE A 54 18.46 -12.40 -10.79
CA ILE A 54 19.00 -11.22 -11.45
C ILE A 54 19.77 -10.44 -10.40
N ARG A 55 21.09 -10.31 -10.58
CA ARG A 55 21.97 -9.76 -9.56
C ARG A 55 22.92 -8.73 -10.15
N TRP A 56 23.12 -7.62 -9.43
CA TRP A 56 24.04 -6.53 -9.84
C TRP A 56 23.87 -6.07 -11.29
N SER A 57 22.64 -6.10 -11.78
CA SER A 57 22.33 -5.87 -13.19
C SER A 57 21.57 -4.56 -13.38
N THR A 58 21.59 -4.04 -14.60
CA THR A 58 20.78 -2.90 -15.02
C THR A 58 19.87 -3.35 -16.14
N ILE A 59 18.58 -3.10 -15.99
CA ILE A 59 17.56 -3.39 -17.00
C ILE A 59 16.87 -2.07 -17.31
N ASP A 60 16.92 -1.66 -18.57
CA ASP A 60 16.35 -0.40 -19.04
C ASP A 60 15.37 -0.69 -20.17
N ALA A 61 14.12 -0.29 -20.02
CA ALA A 61 13.08 -0.43 -21.02
C ALA A 61 12.54 0.94 -21.42
N GLU A 62 13.09 1.52 -22.50
CA GLU A 62 12.63 2.80 -23.03
C GLU A 62 11.15 2.73 -23.45
N THR A 63 10.71 1.56 -23.94
CA THR A 63 9.32 1.27 -24.29
C THR A 63 8.84 -0.02 -23.63
N GLY A 64 7.78 0.03 -22.83
CA GLY A 64 7.17 -1.16 -22.24
C GLY A 64 7.73 -1.48 -20.85
N ASN A 65 7.67 -2.75 -20.46
CA ASN A 65 7.99 -3.18 -19.10
C ASN A 65 9.47 -3.53 -18.93
N GLY A 66 10.02 -3.39 -17.72
CA GLY A 66 11.40 -3.81 -17.44
C GLY A 66 11.51 -5.33 -17.47
N ILE A 67 10.85 -5.98 -16.52
CA ILE A 67 10.74 -7.44 -16.44
C ILE A 67 9.26 -7.81 -16.54
N THR A 68 8.94 -8.79 -17.38
CA THR A 68 7.67 -9.53 -17.29
C THR A 68 7.99 -10.95 -16.82
N MET A 69 7.25 -11.41 -15.82
CA MET A 69 7.32 -12.78 -15.33
C MET A 69 5.92 -13.42 -15.30
N ASN A 70 5.84 -14.66 -15.74
CA ASN A 70 4.63 -15.46 -15.71
C ASN A 70 4.91 -16.82 -15.05
N ASN A 71 4.25 -17.06 -13.92
CA ASN A 71 4.22 -18.35 -13.23
C ASN A 71 5.61 -18.98 -13.00
N CYS A 72 6.55 -18.16 -12.54
CA CYS A 72 7.92 -18.56 -12.20
C CYS A 72 8.39 -17.87 -10.92
N SER A 73 9.57 -18.25 -10.43
CA SER A 73 10.23 -17.60 -9.29
C SER A 73 11.33 -16.67 -9.77
N VAL A 74 11.27 -15.39 -9.40
CA VAL A 74 12.24 -14.38 -9.81
C VAL A 74 12.77 -13.64 -8.59
N ALA A 75 14.09 -13.66 -8.42
CA ALA A 75 14.77 -12.87 -7.40
C ALA A 75 15.61 -11.77 -8.05
N VAL A 76 15.28 -10.51 -7.76
CA VAL A 76 16.02 -9.32 -8.20
C VAL A 76 16.80 -8.76 -7.02
N ILE A 77 18.13 -8.79 -7.10
CA ILE A 77 19.01 -8.43 -5.98
C ILE A 77 20.03 -7.39 -6.42
N ARG A 78 20.13 -6.26 -5.71
CA ARG A 78 21.13 -5.21 -5.96
C ARG A 78 21.16 -4.74 -7.42
N SER A 79 20.00 -4.66 -8.04
CA SER A 79 19.86 -4.33 -9.45
C SER A 79 19.08 -3.03 -9.61
N LYS A 80 19.22 -2.41 -10.79
CA LYS A 80 18.42 -1.25 -11.18
C LYS A 80 17.51 -1.64 -12.34
N ILE A 81 16.24 -1.31 -12.22
CA ILE A 81 15.24 -1.47 -13.27
C ILE A 81 14.63 -0.11 -13.55
N GLU A 82 14.67 0.33 -14.80
CA GLU A 82 14.00 1.53 -15.31
C GLU A 82 13.08 1.12 -16.47
N ALA A 83 11.83 1.57 -16.45
CA ALA A 83 10.87 1.22 -17.50
C ALA A 83 9.86 2.34 -17.77
N SER A 84 9.42 2.53 -19.02
CA SER A 84 8.32 3.45 -19.31
C SER A 84 6.93 2.88 -18.98
N GLY A 85 6.80 1.55 -18.97
CA GLY A 85 5.62 0.81 -18.51
C GLY A 85 5.73 0.44 -17.04
N HIS A 86 5.59 -0.86 -16.73
CA HIS A 86 5.84 -1.41 -15.39
C HIS A 86 7.32 -1.71 -15.20
N GLY A 87 7.87 -1.47 -14.00
CA GLY A 87 9.24 -1.89 -13.68
C GLY A 87 9.33 -3.42 -13.70
N ILE A 88 8.47 -4.06 -12.92
CA ILE A 88 8.25 -5.50 -12.92
C ILE A 88 6.76 -5.78 -13.05
N GLU A 89 6.37 -6.60 -14.03
CA GLU A 89 5.04 -7.15 -14.17
C GLU A 89 5.09 -8.66 -13.85
N ALA A 90 4.35 -9.09 -12.84
CA ALA A 90 4.28 -10.47 -12.39
C ALA A 90 2.86 -11.01 -12.49
N THR A 91 2.69 -12.11 -13.22
CA THR A 91 1.42 -12.85 -13.32
C THR A 91 1.61 -14.25 -12.74
N GLY A 92 1.19 -14.44 -11.49
CA GLY A 92 1.46 -15.63 -10.68
C GLY A 92 2.94 -15.84 -10.33
N GLY A 93 3.18 -16.70 -9.35
CA GLY A 93 4.53 -17.12 -8.95
C GLY A 93 5.10 -16.33 -7.76
N ILE A 94 6.44 -16.31 -7.66
CA ILE A 94 7.15 -15.76 -6.49
C ILE A 94 8.11 -14.67 -6.97
N LEU A 95 7.96 -13.46 -6.45
CA LEU A 95 8.81 -12.31 -6.77
C LEU A 95 9.51 -11.80 -5.51
N ASP A 96 10.84 -11.92 -5.49
CA ASP A 96 11.68 -11.38 -4.42
C ASP A 96 12.49 -10.17 -4.95
N VAL A 97 12.35 -8.99 -4.36
CA VAL A 97 13.06 -7.77 -4.75
C VAL A 97 13.85 -7.21 -3.57
N GLY A 98 15.15 -7.46 -3.57
CA GLY A 98 16.06 -7.12 -2.48
C GLY A 98 17.12 -6.07 -2.85
N TRP A 99 17.33 -5.05 -2.01
CA TRP A 99 18.40 -4.06 -2.18
C TRP A 99 18.45 -3.40 -3.56
N SER A 100 17.30 -3.22 -4.21
CA SER A 100 17.22 -2.82 -5.62
C SER A 100 16.56 -1.45 -5.78
N ILE A 101 16.65 -0.92 -6.99
CA ILE A 101 15.92 0.29 -7.42
C ILE A 101 15.01 -0.13 -8.56
N VAL A 102 13.71 0.18 -8.45
CA VAL A 102 12.71 -0.09 -9.48
C VAL A 102 11.96 1.21 -9.77
N GLU A 103 12.22 1.79 -10.93
CA GLU A 103 11.63 3.06 -11.38
C GLU A 103 10.79 2.79 -12.63
N ALA A 104 9.54 3.26 -12.65
CA ALA A 104 8.60 2.95 -13.72
C ALA A 104 7.65 4.09 -14.05
N GLY A 105 7.30 4.25 -15.33
CA GLY A 105 6.30 5.24 -15.76
C GLY A 105 4.88 4.89 -15.33
N SER A 106 4.56 3.61 -15.14
CA SER A 106 3.29 3.11 -14.60
C SER A 106 3.48 2.63 -13.16
N ASN A 107 3.36 1.33 -12.90
CA ASN A 107 3.63 0.76 -11.58
C ASN A 107 5.08 0.29 -11.46
N ALA A 108 5.80 0.58 -10.37
CA ALA A 108 7.13 0.03 -10.18
C ALA A 108 7.06 -1.51 -10.09
N ILE A 109 6.13 -2.04 -9.31
CA ILE A 109 5.79 -3.46 -9.26
C ILE A 109 4.29 -3.64 -9.49
N HIS A 110 3.92 -4.43 -10.50
CA HIS A 110 2.56 -4.82 -10.81
C HIS A 110 2.45 -6.34 -10.72
N ALA A 111 1.80 -6.84 -9.66
CA ALA A 111 1.65 -8.26 -9.40
C ALA A 111 0.17 -8.64 -9.39
N VAL A 112 -0.19 -9.66 -10.18
CA VAL A 112 -1.57 -10.13 -10.34
C VAL A 112 -1.64 -11.66 -10.35
N SER A 113 -2.79 -12.23 -9.99
CA SER A 113 -3.12 -13.66 -10.15
C SER A 113 -2.27 -14.62 -9.30
N ASP A 114 -2.44 -14.56 -7.97
CA ASP A 114 -1.80 -15.43 -6.98
C ASP A 114 -0.27 -15.30 -6.95
N CYS A 115 0.20 -14.06 -6.78
CA CYS A 115 1.61 -13.75 -6.61
C CYS A 115 2.00 -13.70 -5.13
N GLU A 116 3.11 -14.32 -4.76
CA GLU A 116 3.82 -14.01 -3.51
C GLU A 116 4.93 -12.99 -3.81
N VAL A 117 4.84 -11.81 -3.18
CA VAL A 117 5.77 -10.71 -3.41
C VAL A 117 6.49 -10.35 -2.11
N ASP A 118 7.81 -10.44 -2.11
CA ASP A 118 8.70 -9.95 -1.05
C ASP A 118 9.54 -8.77 -1.57
N VAL A 119 9.50 -7.64 -0.87
CA VAL A 119 10.26 -6.43 -1.20
C VAL A 119 11.03 -5.97 0.03
N ALA A 120 12.36 -6.06 -0.03
CA ALA A 120 13.22 -5.73 1.10
C ALA A 120 14.35 -4.77 0.71
N HIS A 121 14.57 -3.72 1.51
CA HIS A 121 15.65 -2.75 1.30
C HIS A 121 15.64 -2.08 -0.09
N THR A 122 14.46 -1.92 -0.67
CA THR A 122 14.29 -1.52 -2.07
C THR A 122 13.68 -0.13 -2.13
N PHE A 123 14.11 0.66 -3.12
CA PHE A 123 13.42 1.88 -3.53
C PHE A 123 12.56 1.54 -4.75
N ALA A 124 11.25 1.76 -4.66
CA ALA A 124 10.32 1.56 -5.77
C ALA A 124 9.51 2.83 -6.02
N ASP A 125 9.64 3.39 -7.22
CA ASP A 125 8.98 4.63 -7.63
C ASP A 125 8.21 4.41 -8.93
N GLY A 126 6.88 4.49 -8.85
CA GLY A 126 6.00 4.34 -10.01
C GLY A 126 5.26 5.63 -10.31
N GLY A 127 5.17 6.02 -11.57
CA GLY A 127 4.38 7.18 -11.99
C GLY A 127 2.91 7.05 -11.57
N TYR A 128 2.34 5.84 -11.59
CA TYR A 128 0.98 5.58 -11.11
C TYR A 128 0.95 5.01 -9.69
N ARG A 129 1.67 3.92 -9.42
CA ARG A 129 1.74 3.24 -8.10
C ARG A 129 3.12 2.65 -7.84
N ALA A 130 3.61 2.64 -6.60
CA ALA A 130 4.84 1.90 -6.31
C ALA A 130 4.58 0.39 -6.40
N ILE A 131 3.53 -0.08 -5.73
CA ILE A 131 3.11 -1.49 -5.77
C ILE A 131 1.62 -1.58 -6.05
N HIS A 132 1.27 -2.39 -7.05
CA HIS A 132 -0.08 -2.87 -7.30
C HIS A 132 -0.09 -4.39 -7.08
N LEU A 133 -0.90 -4.86 -6.14
CA LEU A 133 -1.14 -6.28 -5.92
C LEU A 133 -2.64 -6.58 -6.06
N GLU A 134 -2.97 -7.49 -6.97
CA GLU A 134 -4.30 -8.11 -7.05
C GLU A 134 -4.18 -9.63 -6.92
N ASP A 135 -4.76 -10.19 -5.86
CA ASP A 135 -4.73 -11.63 -5.55
C ASP A 135 -3.32 -12.17 -5.26
N GLY A 136 -2.96 -12.33 -3.98
CA GLY A 136 -1.64 -12.81 -3.58
C GLY A 136 -1.18 -12.36 -2.19
N SER A 137 0.06 -12.58 -1.81
CA SER A 137 0.62 -12.08 -0.54
C SER A 137 1.72 -11.05 -0.77
N LEU A 138 1.82 -10.10 0.15
CA LEU A 138 2.83 -9.05 0.11
C LEU A 138 3.57 -8.94 1.43
N PHE A 139 4.90 -8.97 1.35
CA PHE A 139 5.80 -8.67 2.44
C PHE A 139 6.71 -7.53 1.99
N VAL A 140 6.69 -6.40 2.72
CA VAL A 140 7.58 -5.27 2.47
C VAL A 140 8.34 -4.93 3.74
N GLU A 141 9.65 -4.83 3.65
CA GLU A 141 10.53 -4.51 4.77
C GLU A 141 11.59 -3.46 4.40
N ASP A 142 11.83 -2.50 5.29
CA ASP A 142 12.94 -1.55 5.22
C ASP A 142 13.06 -0.84 3.85
N SER A 143 11.92 -0.50 3.24
CA SER A 143 11.84 0.00 1.86
C SER A 143 11.27 1.42 1.78
N GLU A 144 11.44 2.05 0.62
CA GLU A 144 10.85 3.35 0.30
C GLU A 144 10.04 3.20 -0.99
N LEU A 145 8.74 3.47 -0.87
CA LEU A 145 7.75 3.26 -1.92
C LEU A 145 7.09 4.60 -2.24
N ALA A 146 7.16 5.04 -3.50
CA ALA A 146 6.63 6.31 -3.94
C ALA A 146 5.76 6.18 -5.18
N ALA A 147 4.71 7.00 -5.24
CA ALA A 147 3.90 7.17 -6.43
C ALA A 147 3.53 8.62 -6.69
N MET A 148 3.48 9.01 -7.97
CA MET A 148 3.20 10.40 -8.38
C MET A 148 1.72 10.71 -8.55
N THR A 149 0.89 9.74 -8.96
CA THR A 149 -0.49 10.03 -9.40
C THR A 149 -1.58 9.45 -8.50
N ASP A 150 -1.57 8.15 -8.18
CA ASP A 150 -2.73 7.52 -7.52
C ASP A 150 -2.46 7.12 -6.07
N CYS A 151 -1.71 6.04 -5.86
CA CYS A 151 -1.39 5.60 -4.53
C CYS A 151 -0.02 4.93 -4.44
N GLY A 152 0.68 5.11 -3.31
CA GLY A 152 1.96 4.44 -3.07
C GLY A 152 1.79 2.93 -3.17
N MET A 153 0.77 2.38 -2.53
CA MET A 153 0.42 0.96 -2.59
C MET A 153 -1.08 0.76 -2.82
N TYR A 154 -1.41 -0.10 -3.78
CA TYR A 154 -2.77 -0.57 -4.07
C TYR A 154 -2.84 -2.09 -3.87
N LEU A 155 -3.57 -2.53 -2.85
CA LEU A 155 -3.68 -3.93 -2.50
C LEU A 155 -5.15 -4.37 -2.54
N VAL A 156 -5.46 -5.36 -3.37
CA VAL A 156 -6.76 -6.06 -3.36
C VAL A 156 -6.45 -7.54 -3.27
N THR A 157 -6.60 -8.12 -2.08
CA THR A 157 -6.08 -9.47 -1.88
C THR A 157 -6.78 -10.26 -0.78
N SER A 158 -6.82 -11.58 -0.97
CA SER A 158 -7.17 -12.56 0.05
C SER A 158 -5.96 -13.12 0.82
N GLY A 159 -4.74 -12.81 0.40
CA GLY A 159 -3.51 -13.23 1.05
C GLY A 159 -3.07 -12.34 2.22
N GLY A 160 -1.93 -12.71 2.82
CA GLY A 160 -1.32 -11.95 3.91
C GLY A 160 -0.60 -10.69 3.42
N VAL A 161 -0.72 -9.61 4.18
CA VAL A 161 0.00 -8.35 3.94
C VAL A 161 0.82 -8.00 5.17
N SER A 162 2.11 -7.75 5.00
CA SER A 162 3.00 -7.23 6.04
C SER A 162 3.84 -6.09 5.50
N VAL A 163 3.81 -4.93 6.15
CA VAL A 163 4.61 -3.75 5.80
C VAL A 163 5.35 -3.26 7.03
N THR A 164 6.67 -3.39 7.04
CA THR A 164 7.50 -3.16 8.23
C THR A 164 8.64 -2.18 7.96
N ARG A 165 8.75 -1.12 8.77
CA ARG A 165 9.82 -0.12 8.68
C ARG A 165 9.96 0.49 7.28
N THR A 166 8.82 0.69 6.62
CA THR A 166 8.74 1.17 5.24
C THR A 166 8.11 2.55 5.22
N THR A 167 8.61 3.41 4.34
CA THR A 167 7.93 4.66 3.98
C THR A 167 7.14 4.44 2.70
N VAL A 168 5.86 4.82 2.73
CA VAL A 168 4.96 4.75 1.58
C VAL A 168 4.38 6.14 1.35
N THR A 169 4.61 6.68 0.16
CA THR A 169 4.14 8.01 -0.24
C THR A 169 3.28 7.90 -1.49
N GLY A 170 2.10 8.53 -1.47
CA GLY A 170 1.31 8.79 -2.67
C GLY A 170 1.13 10.29 -2.86
N SER A 171 1.35 10.78 -4.07
CA SER A 171 1.24 12.21 -4.41
C SER A 171 0.07 12.45 -5.36
N GLU A 172 -0.42 13.69 -5.40
CA GLU A 172 -1.46 14.14 -6.34
C GLU A 172 -0.86 15.05 -7.42
N GLU A 173 -0.34 14.45 -8.50
CA GLU A 173 -0.25 15.19 -9.76
C GLU A 173 -1.59 15.13 -10.53
N ASP A 174 -2.34 14.00 -10.47
CA ASP A 174 -3.61 13.81 -11.21
C ASP A 174 -4.57 12.74 -10.59
N GLY A 175 -4.38 12.27 -9.35
CA GLY A 175 -5.19 11.19 -8.76
C GLY A 175 -5.43 11.33 -7.26
N ASN A 176 -5.65 10.22 -6.54
CA ASN A 176 -6.06 10.29 -5.14
C ASN A 176 -4.92 10.69 -4.19
N GLY A 177 -3.66 10.48 -4.56
CA GLY A 177 -2.46 10.66 -3.72
C GLY A 177 -2.56 10.00 -2.35
N GLN A 178 -3.06 8.76 -2.28
CA GLN A 178 -3.11 7.98 -1.04
C GLN A 178 -1.79 7.25 -0.81
N ALA A 179 -1.29 7.10 0.42
CA ALA A 179 -0.15 6.21 0.61
C ALA A 179 -0.53 4.74 0.42
N LEU A 180 -1.62 4.29 1.05
CA LEU A 180 -2.03 2.89 0.99
C LEU A 180 -3.55 2.76 0.85
N TYR A 181 -3.97 2.07 -0.20
CA TYR A 181 -5.31 1.48 -0.32
C TYR A 181 -5.21 -0.04 -0.13
N ALA A 182 -5.99 -0.60 0.81
CA ALA A 182 -6.03 -2.03 1.09
C ALA A 182 -7.47 -2.57 1.14
N ALA A 183 -7.85 -3.38 0.17
CA ALA A 183 -9.04 -4.23 0.21
C ALA A 183 -8.63 -5.66 0.58
N LEU A 184 -8.89 -6.05 1.84
CA LEU A 184 -8.58 -7.39 2.35
C LEU A 184 -9.80 -8.30 2.21
N GLU A 185 -9.77 -9.14 1.19
CA GLU A 185 -10.86 -10.02 0.81
C GLU A 185 -10.83 -11.29 1.66
N GLY A 186 -11.71 -11.37 2.66
CA GLY A 186 -11.85 -12.55 3.52
C GLY A 186 -11.71 -12.20 4.99
N ALA A 187 -12.39 -12.97 5.86
CA ALA A 187 -12.35 -12.73 7.30
C ALA A 187 -10.97 -13.05 7.93
N ASP A 188 -10.18 -13.87 7.24
CA ASP A 188 -8.91 -14.41 7.73
C ASP A 188 -7.68 -13.78 7.08
N SER A 189 -7.85 -12.84 6.14
CA SER A 189 -6.76 -12.17 5.42
C SER A 189 -6.11 -11.13 6.33
N PRO A 190 -4.94 -11.43 6.92
CA PRO A 190 -4.36 -10.56 7.94
C PRO A 190 -3.47 -9.52 7.28
N GLY A 191 -3.69 -8.26 7.66
CA GLY A 191 -2.77 -7.17 7.36
C GLY A 191 -2.00 -6.75 8.61
N VAL A 192 -0.70 -6.51 8.48
CA VAL A 192 0.18 -6.08 9.57
C VAL A 192 1.03 -4.90 9.11
N LEU A 193 0.94 -3.76 9.81
CA LEU A 193 1.74 -2.55 9.52
C LEU A 193 2.59 -2.18 10.73
N LEU A 194 3.91 -2.35 10.67
CA LEU A 194 4.80 -2.18 11.82
C LEU A 194 5.83 -1.08 11.57
N HIS A 195 5.83 -0.05 12.41
CA HIS A 195 6.86 0.99 12.41
C HIS A 195 7.06 1.66 11.04
N SER A 196 5.98 1.78 10.27
CA SER A 196 5.99 2.30 8.90
C SER A 196 5.37 3.70 8.85
N MET A 197 5.75 4.49 7.85
CA MET A 197 5.18 5.80 7.59
C MET A 197 4.33 5.75 6.31
N PHE A 198 3.10 6.23 6.39
CA PHE A 198 2.16 6.32 5.27
C PHE A 198 1.81 7.79 5.09
N GLN A 199 2.29 8.40 4.00
CA GLN A 199 2.09 9.81 3.69
C GLN A 199 1.26 9.97 2.40
N GLY A 200 0.04 10.44 2.54
CA GLY A 200 -0.82 10.81 1.42
C GLY A 200 -0.78 12.31 1.20
N ASP A 201 -0.18 12.72 0.08
CA ASP A 201 0.01 14.11 -0.35
C ASP A 201 -1.02 14.51 -1.44
N GLY A 202 -2.22 13.93 -1.36
CA GLY A 202 -3.27 14.13 -2.35
C GLY A 202 -4.67 14.02 -1.79
N GLY A 203 -5.68 14.26 -2.63
CA GLY A 203 -7.10 14.43 -2.26
C GLY A 203 -7.77 13.26 -1.52
N GLY A 204 -7.11 12.12 -1.36
CA GLY A 204 -7.55 10.95 -0.59
C GLY A 204 -6.91 10.85 0.80
N PRO A 205 -7.36 9.90 1.65
CA PRO A 205 -6.69 9.59 2.92
C PRO A 205 -5.25 9.09 2.75
N ALA A 206 -4.41 9.25 3.77
CA ALA A 206 -3.11 8.58 3.81
C ALA A 206 -3.29 7.06 3.75
N PHE A 207 -4.24 6.54 4.52
CA PHE A 207 -4.54 5.11 4.57
C PHE A 207 -6.03 4.84 4.44
N GLU A 208 -6.40 3.97 3.50
CA GLU A 208 -7.76 3.48 3.29
C GLU A 208 -7.78 1.95 3.38
N ILE A 209 -8.72 1.42 4.18
CA ILE A 209 -8.92 -0.03 4.29
C ILE A 209 -10.38 -0.44 4.17
N GLU A 210 -10.60 -1.55 3.47
CA GLU A 210 -11.89 -2.21 3.32
C GLU A 210 -11.74 -3.74 3.50
N GLY A 211 -12.55 -4.34 4.37
CA GLY A 211 -12.51 -5.78 4.64
C GLY A 211 -11.37 -6.23 5.57
N GLY A 212 -11.39 -7.52 5.91
CA GLY A 212 -10.33 -8.20 6.66
C GLY A 212 -10.05 -7.70 8.08
N THR A 213 -8.88 -8.12 8.58
CA THR A 213 -8.35 -7.71 9.88
C THR A 213 -6.97 -7.10 9.71
N LEU A 214 -6.77 -5.89 10.24
CA LEU A 214 -5.50 -5.17 10.21
C LEU A 214 -4.99 -4.86 11.61
N PHE A 215 -3.69 -5.09 11.82
CA PHE A 215 -2.96 -4.72 13.02
C PHE A 215 -1.84 -3.74 12.67
N ALA A 216 -1.94 -2.50 13.13
CA ALA A 216 -0.92 -1.48 12.94
C ALA A 216 -0.26 -1.14 14.28
N VAL A 217 1.07 -1.17 14.34
CA VAL A 217 1.85 -0.85 15.55
C VAL A 217 2.94 0.15 15.26
N GLY A 218 3.01 1.22 16.05
CA GLY A 218 4.11 2.19 15.97
C GLY A 218 4.22 2.88 14.62
N SER A 219 3.17 2.84 13.81
CA SER A 219 3.12 3.41 12.46
C SER A 219 2.56 4.82 12.46
N VAL A 220 2.97 5.63 11.49
CA VAL A 220 2.58 7.03 11.34
C VAL A 220 1.75 7.19 10.06
N PHE A 221 0.59 7.83 10.17
CA PHE A 221 -0.30 8.14 9.05
C PHE A 221 -0.41 9.65 8.91
N VAL A 222 0.04 10.21 7.79
CA VAL A 222 0.08 11.65 7.53
C VAL A 222 -0.73 11.95 6.28
N SER A 223 -1.73 12.83 6.38
CA SER A 223 -2.43 13.38 5.21
C SER A 223 -2.38 14.89 5.24
N ASP A 224 -2.14 15.51 4.09
CA ASP A 224 -2.00 16.96 3.93
C ASP A 224 -3.23 17.66 3.33
N THR A 225 -4.17 16.91 2.75
CA THR A 225 -5.42 17.46 2.22
C THR A 225 -6.68 16.77 2.77
N ASN A 226 -6.56 15.56 3.34
CA ASN A 226 -7.70 14.75 3.78
C ASN A 226 -7.49 14.19 5.21
N ARG A 227 -8.33 13.23 5.60
CA ARG A 227 -8.21 12.44 6.82
C ARG A 227 -6.94 11.56 6.77
N ALA A 228 -6.29 11.33 7.89
CA ALA A 228 -5.16 10.40 7.94
C ALA A 228 -5.60 8.96 7.64
N VAL A 229 -6.77 8.54 8.12
CA VAL A 229 -7.28 7.17 7.97
C VAL A 229 -8.75 7.12 7.60
N LEU A 230 -9.09 6.23 6.67
CA LEU A 230 -10.44 5.82 6.33
C LEU A 230 -10.62 4.32 6.50
N ILE A 231 -11.64 3.92 7.26
CA ILE A 231 -11.99 2.51 7.47
C ILE A 231 -13.39 2.29 6.91
N ARG A 232 -13.51 1.44 5.89
CA ARG A 232 -14.76 1.05 5.25
C ARG A 232 -15.21 -0.33 5.70
N SER A 233 -16.40 -0.75 5.25
CA SER A 233 -17.01 -2.07 5.43
C SER A 233 -17.33 -2.49 6.86
N GLU A 234 -18.47 -3.15 7.03
CA GLU A 234 -18.93 -3.65 8.32
C GLU A 234 -18.12 -4.84 8.85
N THR A 235 -17.33 -5.48 7.98
CA THR A 235 -16.48 -6.63 8.33
C THR A 235 -15.08 -6.24 8.77
N THR A 236 -14.67 -5.00 8.51
CA THR A 236 -13.30 -4.53 8.77
C THR A 236 -13.04 -4.40 10.25
N ARG A 237 -11.92 -4.98 10.68
CA ARG A 237 -11.42 -4.91 12.05
C ARG A 237 -10.03 -4.32 12.03
N VAL A 238 -9.84 -3.21 12.71
CA VAL A 238 -8.53 -2.56 12.78
C VAL A 238 -8.14 -2.34 14.24
N VAL A 239 -6.89 -2.64 14.55
CA VAL A 239 -6.25 -2.27 15.80
C VAL A 239 -5.04 -1.42 15.49
N PHE A 240 -4.97 -0.25 16.10
CA PHE A 240 -3.83 0.64 16.10
C PHE A 240 -3.23 0.68 17.50
N ASP A 241 -1.95 0.36 17.66
CA ASP A 241 -1.24 0.42 18.93
C ASP A 241 0.03 1.26 18.82
N GLY A 242 0.13 2.35 19.59
CA GLY A 242 1.29 3.23 19.52
C GLY A 242 1.42 4.00 18.20
N CYS A 243 0.33 4.16 17.44
CA CYS A 243 0.35 4.86 16.15
C CYS A 243 0.24 6.38 16.31
N GLU A 244 0.69 7.12 15.30
CA GLU A 244 0.45 8.55 15.18
C GLU A 244 -0.38 8.86 13.93
N PHE A 245 -1.41 9.68 14.08
CA PHE A 245 -2.28 10.13 13.00
C PHE A 245 -2.17 11.64 12.90
N VAL A 246 -1.72 12.14 11.76
CA VAL A 246 -1.49 13.56 11.53
C VAL A 246 -2.28 14.01 10.33
N ASN A 247 -3.08 15.04 10.53
CA ASN A 247 -3.68 15.81 9.45
C ASN A 247 -3.00 17.19 9.40
N THR A 248 -2.45 17.55 8.24
CA THR A 248 -1.77 18.82 8.00
C THR A 248 -2.53 19.74 7.04
N ALA A 249 -3.78 19.44 6.70
CA ALA A 249 -4.62 20.29 5.85
C ALA A 249 -5.06 21.56 6.60
N ASP A 250 -5.00 22.71 5.93
CA ASP A 250 -5.30 24.03 6.50
C ASP A 250 -6.78 24.41 6.43
N ASP A 251 -7.56 23.77 5.56
CA ASP A 251 -8.97 24.04 5.29
C ASP A 251 -9.95 22.96 5.82
N ASN A 252 -9.43 21.93 6.48
CA ASN A 252 -10.18 20.71 6.74
C ASN A 252 -11.07 20.75 8.01
N THR A 253 -12.12 19.94 7.96
CA THR A 253 -13.19 19.67 8.95
C THR A 253 -12.72 19.10 10.30
N ASN A 254 -11.41 19.04 10.59
CA ASN A 254 -10.79 18.38 11.76
C ASN A 254 -11.02 16.86 11.86
N LEU A 255 -11.46 16.21 10.77
CA LEU A 255 -11.60 14.76 10.68
C LEU A 255 -10.24 14.11 10.42
N VAL A 256 -9.73 13.33 11.38
CA VAL A 256 -8.42 12.64 11.24
C VAL A 256 -8.60 11.15 10.96
N ILE A 257 -9.63 10.53 11.52
CA ILE A 257 -9.98 9.12 11.28
C ILE A 257 -11.49 9.05 10.97
N GLU A 258 -11.84 8.47 9.83
CA GLU A 258 -13.22 8.27 9.41
C GLU A 258 -13.61 6.79 9.39
N LEU A 259 -14.79 6.48 9.91
CA LEU A 259 -15.42 5.18 9.82
C LEU A 259 -16.60 5.26 8.84
N TYR A 260 -16.40 4.75 7.64
CA TYR A 260 -17.42 4.77 6.60
C TYR A 260 -18.25 3.48 6.63
N CYS A 261 -19.57 3.66 6.72
CA CYS A 261 -20.54 2.59 6.64
C CYS A 261 -21.64 3.04 5.66
N PRO A 262 -22.03 2.24 4.65
CA PRO A 262 -23.14 2.59 3.77
C PRO A 262 -24.48 2.56 4.51
N THR A 263 -25.46 3.36 4.07
CA THR A 263 -26.79 3.51 4.71
C THR A 263 -27.56 2.21 4.92
N THR A 264 -27.21 1.17 4.17
CA THR A 264 -27.87 -0.15 4.21
C THR A 264 -27.20 -1.14 5.16
N ALA A 265 -26.01 -0.83 5.68
CA ALA A 265 -25.26 -1.73 6.55
C ALA A 265 -25.73 -1.62 8.00
N THR A 266 -25.72 -2.76 8.69
CA THR A 266 -26.23 -2.87 10.07
C THR A 266 -25.13 -2.78 11.12
N ASN A 267 -23.86 -2.92 10.72
CA ASN A 267 -22.72 -2.74 11.60
C ASN A 267 -21.73 -1.74 11.01
N ILE A 268 -21.00 -1.05 11.89
CA ILE A 268 -19.89 -0.17 11.52
C ILE A 268 -18.58 -0.97 11.64
N PRO A 269 -17.55 -0.66 10.83
CA PRO A 269 -16.19 -1.11 11.08
C PRO A 269 -15.77 -1.00 12.55
N ARG A 270 -15.00 -1.97 13.02
CA ARG A 270 -14.54 -2.05 14.42
C ARG A 270 -13.11 -1.56 14.52
N ALA A 271 -12.90 -0.41 15.17
CA ALA A 271 -11.58 0.15 15.39
C ALA A 271 -11.23 0.15 16.88
N GLN A 272 -10.04 -0.37 17.22
CA GLN A 272 -9.41 -0.20 18.53
C GLN A 272 -8.17 0.67 18.35
N ILE A 273 -8.07 1.74 19.11
CA ILE A 273 -6.97 2.70 19.06
C ILE A 273 -6.36 2.75 20.46
N MET A 274 -5.13 2.29 20.59
CA MET A 274 -4.44 2.18 21.87
C MET A 274 -3.12 2.92 21.84
N ASN A 275 -2.75 3.56 22.94
CA ASN A 275 -1.44 4.20 23.14
C ASN A 275 -1.04 5.18 22.01
N SER A 276 -2.01 5.72 21.27
CA SER A 276 -1.79 6.41 20.00
C SER A 276 -1.96 7.93 20.14
N VAL A 277 -1.40 8.68 19.20
CA VAL A 277 -1.51 10.14 19.12
C VAL A 277 -2.34 10.52 17.91
N VAL A 278 -3.35 11.36 18.11
CA VAL A 278 -4.13 11.97 17.01
C VAL A 278 -3.88 13.47 17.01
N ARG A 279 -3.42 13.99 15.88
CA ARG A 279 -2.97 15.38 15.72
C ARG A 279 -3.59 16.03 14.48
N SER A 280 -4.11 17.23 14.66
CA SER A 280 -4.42 18.16 13.57
C SER A 280 -3.54 19.39 13.72
N LEU A 281 -2.83 19.80 12.66
CA LEU A 281 -1.89 20.93 12.72
C LEU A 281 -2.56 22.29 12.56
N TYR A 282 -3.76 22.37 11.99
CA TYR A 282 -4.45 23.64 11.75
C TYR A 282 -5.76 23.76 12.54
N SER A 283 -5.99 24.96 13.07
CA SER A 283 -7.22 25.32 13.78
C SER A 283 -8.30 25.72 12.78
N GLY A 284 -8.99 24.77 12.16
CA GLY A 284 -10.22 25.08 11.43
C GLY A 284 -11.21 25.84 12.33
N THR A 285 -12.01 26.73 11.76
CA THR A 285 -13.05 27.48 12.49
C THR A 285 -14.13 26.51 13.00
N GLY A 286 -14.09 26.14 14.29
CA GLY A 286 -15.08 25.25 14.92
C GLY A 286 -14.55 23.88 15.36
N GLN A 287 -13.37 23.87 15.98
CA GLN A 287 -12.56 22.70 16.34
C GLN A 287 -13.31 21.56 17.05
N VAL A 288 -13.55 20.48 16.32
CA VAL A 288 -14.04 19.20 16.86
C VAL A 288 -13.15 18.08 16.32
N PHE A 289 -12.34 17.47 17.18
CA PHE A 289 -11.68 16.21 16.84
C PHE A 289 -12.76 15.18 16.59
N THR A 290 -12.85 14.71 15.35
CA THR A 290 -13.87 13.75 14.98
C THR A 290 -13.19 12.43 14.64
N ILE A 291 -13.48 11.41 15.45
CA ILE A 291 -13.59 10.05 14.95
C ILE A 291 -15.07 9.88 14.69
N GLY A 292 -15.44 9.80 13.42
CA GLY A 292 -16.83 10.00 13.01
C GLY A 292 -17.31 8.95 12.04
N THR A 293 -18.61 8.78 12.04
CA THR A 293 -19.34 8.05 11.02
C THR A 293 -19.94 9.08 10.07
N THR A 294 -19.93 8.79 8.76
CA THR A 294 -20.47 9.73 7.77
C THR A 294 -22.01 9.75 7.74
N LEU A 295 -22.69 8.90 8.54
CA LEU A 295 -24.16 8.76 8.56
C LEU A 295 -24.76 8.70 9.97
N PHE A 296 -26.00 9.18 10.08
CA PHE A 296 -26.71 9.52 11.32
C PHE A 296 -27.37 8.33 12.07
N ASP A 297 -27.48 7.15 11.44
CA ASP A 297 -28.29 6.03 11.95
C ASP A 297 -27.48 4.76 12.29
N ALA A 298 -26.16 4.80 12.20
CA ALA A 298 -25.31 3.63 12.40
C ALA A 298 -24.71 3.61 13.83
N THR A 299 -24.66 2.43 14.46
CA THR A 299 -24.02 2.20 15.76
C THR A 299 -22.66 1.55 15.58
N GLY A 300 -21.58 2.21 16.00
CA GLY A 300 -20.22 1.69 15.92
C GLY A 300 -19.51 1.71 17.26
N LEU A 301 -18.61 0.75 17.46
CA LEU A 301 -17.77 0.68 18.65
C LEU A 301 -16.36 1.09 18.25
N VAL A 302 -15.96 2.29 18.67
CA VAL A 302 -14.55 2.70 18.71
C VAL A 302 -14.09 2.60 20.15
N SER A 303 -13.03 1.84 20.38
CA SER A 303 -12.36 1.82 21.67
C SER A 303 -11.10 2.66 21.57
N MET A 304 -10.98 3.68 22.43
CA MET A 304 -9.75 4.45 22.58
C MET A 304 -9.19 4.20 23.98
N VAL A 305 -7.92 3.80 24.08
CA VAL A 305 -7.24 3.50 25.35
C VAL A 305 -5.89 4.19 25.38
N ASN A 306 -5.60 4.99 26.40
CA ASN A 306 -4.32 5.70 26.56
C ASN A 306 -3.91 6.56 25.35
N CYS A 307 -4.87 7.16 24.64
CA CYS A 307 -4.59 8.01 23.49
C CYS A 307 -4.39 9.47 23.88
N SER A 308 -3.54 10.18 23.15
CA SER A 308 -3.37 11.63 23.26
C SER A 308 -4.01 12.34 22.07
N LEU A 309 -4.74 13.42 22.35
CA LEU A 309 -5.30 14.32 21.33
C LEU A 309 -4.54 15.64 21.40
N SER A 310 -3.77 15.95 20.35
CA SER A 310 -2.91 17.13 20.31
C SER A 310 -3.37 18.13 19.26
N HIS A 311 -3.50 19.39 19.65
CA HIS A 311 -3.69 20.53 18.77
C HIS A 311 -2.66 21.62 19.11
N ILE A 312 -2.34 22.48 18.15
CA ILE A 312 -1.73 23.77 18.47
C ILE A 312 -2.79 24.59 19.24
N LEU A 313 -2.55 24.76 20.54
CA LEU A 313 -3.51 25.20 21.57
C LEU A 313 -4.24 26.51 21.22
N ALA A 314 -5.51 26.39 20.81
CA ALA A 314 -6.54 27.39 21.08
C ALA A 314 -7.48 26.81 22.15
N PRO A 315 -7.88 27.57 23.19
CA PRO A 315 -8.43 27.05 24.44
C PRO A 315 -9.83 26.39 24.38
N ASN A 316 -10.37 26.06 23.20
CA ASN A 316 -11.75 25.59 23.00
C ASN A 316 -11.84 24.24 22.26
N THR A 317 -10.94 23.32 22.52
CA THR A 317 -10.99 21.95 21.97
C THR A 317 -11.96 21.08 22.76
N PHE A 318 -12.97 20.51 22.08
CA PHE A 318 -13.91 19.55 22.66
C PHE A 318 -13.81 18.20 21.93
N ILE A 319 -13.84 17.11 22.70
CA ILE A 319 -14.20 15.79 22.15
C ILE A 319 -15.72 15.80 22.06
N VAL A 320 -16.26 15.87 20.84
CA VAL A 320 -17.71 15.78 20.63
C VAL A 320 -17.99 14.38 20.10
N PRO A 321 -18.63 13.50 20.91
CA PRO A 321 -19.25 12.31 20.36
C PRO A 321 -20.19 12.74 19.23
N ALA A 322 -20.23 12.02 18.11
CA ALA A 322 -21.19 12.27 17.05
C ALA A 322 -22.59 12.52 17.66
N THR A 323 -23.26 13.58 17.20
CA THR A 323 -24.30 14.35 17.93
C THR A 323 -25.63 13.63 18.19
N ASN A 324 -25.64 12.30 18.24
CA ASN A 324 -26.79 11.49 18.59
C ASN A 324 -26.39 10.32 19.52
N ILE A 325 -26.20 10.62 20.81
CA ILE A 325 -25.83 9.68 21.88
C ILE A 325 -27.04 8.81 22.28
N ALA A 326 -27.74 8.22 21.30
CA ALA A 326 -28.73 7.19 21.57
C ALA A 326 -28.09 5.80 21.72
N ASN A 327 -26.85 5.60 21.23
CA ASN A 327 -26.19 4.29 21.19
C ASN A 327 -24.68 4.38 21.44
N ASP A 328 -24.26 3.85 22.60
CA ASP A 328 -22.96 3.24 22.96
C ASP A 328 -21.63 3.70 22.32
N CYS A 329 -21.35 5.00 22.24
CA CYS A 329 -19.97 5.49 22.15
C CYS A 329 -19.36 5.63 23.55
N TRP A 330 -18.48 4.70 23.95
CA TRP A 330 -17.79 4.74 25.25
C TRP A 330 -16.36 5.28 25.06
N ILE A 331 -16.15 6.57 25.35
CA ILE A 331 -14.82 7.11 25.58
C ILE A 331 -14.45 6.75 27.02
N MET A 332 -13.49 5.84 27.22
CA MET A 332 -12.90 5.64 28.53
C MET A 332 -11.74 6.62 28.71
N PRO A 333 -11.87 7.68 29.54
CA PRO A 333 -10.72 8.51 29.87
C PRO A 333 -9.70 7.66 30.63
N ALA A 334 -8.47 7.64 30.14
CA ALA A 334 -7.34 7.13 30.92
C ALA A 334 -7.02 8.17 32.01
N PHE A 335 -7.04 7.74 33.27
CA PHE A 335 -6.58 8.51 34.44
C PHE A 335 -5.09 8.32 34.66
#